data_AF-A0A5C5ZVS6-F1
#
_entry.id   AF-A0A5C5ZVS6-F1
#
_cell.length_a   1.000
_cell.length_b   1.000
_cell.length_c   1.000
_cell.angle_alpha   90.00
_cell.angle_beta   90.00
_cell.angle_gamma   90.00
#
_symmetry.space_group_name_H-M   'P 1'
#
loop_
_entity.id
_entity.type
_entity.pdbx_description
1 polymer ?
#
loop_
_entity_poly.entity_id
_entity_poly.type
_entity_poly.pdbx_seq_one_letter_code
_entity_poly.pdbx_strand_id
1 'polypeptide(L)'
;MSTGEEQCLGMTFGWKCLAKWFGNATFAIKSMKAEPHIPNIQQADGDTELVSSAKAKLVIRILLPTFSALGLGTLLAFGAPTLAQAESIEKPNIIYIMMDEWGYFESSGMGHPILQTPNIDKMAREGMRFTQFLAGANVCAPTRSTLMTGQHTGHTTVRLNGGGAALRSDDRTIADVVHECGYTTGGFGKWGLGDAGTSGVPEKHGFDTFFGYYHQVHAHVYYPRYLLRNSVKVPLEGNTGDPYFGEVFAQDLIHEAGLDFIRENAKRPFFAYMPWTPPHGHWGMPKDDPAFLKYRDKNWDATNQRGEIDAQIYAAMVEMVDRQIGDIFGLLRELDLDQKTIVFVCGDNGGQAYFQDERHPHGFLGPNLNPKTGERFRAGKGTFYEGGLRIPFIVRWPGHIAPGSISNHLGYFPDVMATLSELVDVPLDKNADGISILPTLLGEAVVGHEQKQHPYLYWEDGKSVAVRMNNWKAIKPNPSAPFELYDLSEDLVEKNNVATRFPEVVEKLKLYATEAHSVPRSGTVLDPTVGFKGHNAP
;
A
#
# COMPACT_ATOMS: atom_id res chain seq x y z
N MET A 1 -69.77 18.68 -26.94
CA MET A 1 -68.54 17.92 -26.66
C MET A 1 -67.45 18.44 -27.59
N SER A 2 -67.26 19.77 -27.74
CA SER A 2 -66.40 20.70 -26.98
C SER A 2 -64.93 20.22 -26.91
N THR A 3 -63.99 20.61 -27.79
CA THR A 3 -63.38 21.93 -28.13
C THR A 3 -62.51 22.56 -27.03
N GLY A 4 -61.35 23.11 -27.43
CA GLY A 4 -60.43 23.97 -26.65
C GLY A 4 -58.99 23.45 -26.75
N GLU A 5 -58.11 23.83 -27.68
CA GLU A 5 -57.72 25.14 -28.24
C GLU A 5 -56.96 26.06 -27.25
N GLU A 6 -55.75 26.44 -27.71
CA GLU A 6 -54.93 27.64 -27.44
C GLU A 6 -54.45 27.98 -26.00
N GLN A 7 -53.14 28.27 -25.83
CA GLN A 7 -52.57 29.62 -26.06
C GLN A 7 -51.06 29.64 -25.78
N CYS A 8 -50.29 30.06 -26.79
CA CYS A 8 -49.02 30.76 -26.63
C CYS A 8 -49.27 32.16 -26.06
N LEU A 9 -48.42 32.63 -25.15
CA LEU A 9 -48.12 34.06 -24.98
C LEU A 9 -46.71 34.18 -24.41
N GLY A 10 -45.79 34.63 -25.26
CA GLY A 10 -44.49 35.12 -24.84
C GLY A 10 -44.60 36.54 -24.28
N MET A 11 -43.55 36.98 -23.60
CA MET A 11 -43.15 38.39 -23.63
C MET A 11 -41.69 38.54 -23.22
N THR A 12 -40.89 38.84 -24.23
CA THR A 12 -39.64 39.60 -24.16
C THR A 12 -39.82 40.91 -23.40
N PHE A 13 -38.88 41.27 -22.53
CA PHE A 13 -38.39 42.66 -22.44
C PHE A 13 -36.97 42.66 -21.87
N GLY A 14 -36.08 43.32 -22.60
CA GLY A 14 -34.69 43.52 -22.20
C GLY A 14 -34.43 44.93 -21.66
N TRP A 15 -33.13 45.16 -21.51
CA TRP A 15 -32.40 46.43 -21.39
C TRP A 15 -32.01 46.93 -19.99
N LYS A 16 -30.72 46.70 -19.72
CA LYS A 16 -29.64 47.68 -19.48
C LYS A 16 -29.50 48.38 -18.12
N CYS A 17 -28.21 48.45 -17.76
CA CYS A 17 -27.51 49.47 -16.97
C CYS A 17 -27.53 49.34 -15.43
N LEU A 18 -26.41 48.88 -14.86
CA LEU A 18 -25.35 49.80 -14.46
C LEU A 18 -24.00 49.09 -14.31
N ALA A 19 -22.99 49.75 -14.88
CA ALA A 19 -21.59 49.36 -14.89
C ALA A 19 -20.85 49.96 -13.67
N LYS A 20 -19.71 49.31 -13.36
CA LYS A 20 -18.41 49.86 -12.93
C LYS A 20 -17.92 49.31 -11.58
N TRP A 21 -16.89 48.46 -11.64
CA TRP A 21 -15.53 48.97 -11.44
C TRP A 21 -14.49 48.06 -12.13
N PHE A 22 -13.52 48.71 -12.77
CA PHE A 22 -12.38 48.20 -13.54
C PHE A 22 -11.32 47.54 -12.61
N GLY A 23 -10.33 46.77 -13.07
CA GLY A 23 -9.77 46.56 -14.41
C GLY A 23 -8.91 45.28 -14.43
N ASN A 24 -8.86 44.58 -15.57
CA ASN A 24 -7.88 44.72 -16.67
C ASN A 24 -6.45 44.31 -16.32
N ALA A 25 -6.06 43.11 -16.78
CA ALA A 25 -4.75 42.86 -17.37
C ALA A 25 -4.86 41.70 -18.38
N THR A 26 -4.95 42.04 -19.67
CA THR A 26 -4.73 41.14 -20.80
C THR A 26 -3.22 41.00 -21.01
N PHE A 27 -2.71 39.77 -21.18
CA PHE A 27 -1.45 39.56 -21.91
C PHE A 27 -1.58 38.40 -22.90
N ALA A 28 -1.02 38.66 -24.08
CA ALA A 28 -1.15 37.90 -25.30
C ALA A 28 -0.32 36.61 -25.30
N ILE A 29 -0.90 35.56 -25.90
CA ILE A 29 -0.20 34.33 -26.26
C ILE A 29 0.61 34.60 -27.53
N LYS A 30 1.94 34.47 -27.44
CA LYS A 30 2.84 34.43 -28.59
C LYS A 30 3.49 33.06 -28.66
N SER A 31 3.21 32.35 -29.75
CA SER A 31 3.90 31.11 -30.14
C SER A 31 5.37 31.39 -30.45
N MET A 32 6.29 30.56 -29.97
CA MET A 32 7.63 30.45 -30.54
C MET A 32 7.95 28.99 -30.83
N LYS A 33 8.18 28.73 -32.12
CA LYS A 33 8.83 27.54 -32.66
C LYS A 33 10.30 27.52 -32.21
N ALA A 34 10.81 26.34 -31.91
CA ALA A 34 12.24 26.09 -31.78
C ALA A 34 12.68 25.12 -32.90
N GLU A 35 13.72 25.51 -33.63
CA GLU A 35 14.57 24.61 -34.43
C GLU A 35 15.99 24.61 -33.83
N PRO A 36 16.78 23.55 -34.06
CA PRO A 36 17.95 23.19 -33.25
C PRO A 36 19.27 23.65 -33.88
N HIS A 37 20.34 23.80 -33.08
CA HIS A 37 21.72 23.47 -33.49
C HIS A 37 22.73 23.46 -32.33
N ILE A 38 23.60 22.46 -32.40
CA ILE A 38 24.74 21.93 -31.60
C ILE A 38 25.98 22.89 -31.76
N PRO A 39 26.99 23.01 -30.84
CA PRO A 39 27.95 21.91 -30.61
C PRO A 39 28.71 21.72 -29.28
N ASN A 40 29.12 20.44 -29.13
CA ASN A 40 30.26 19.84 -28.43
C ASN A 40 31.45 20.78 -28.13
N ILE A 41 32.00 20.66 -26.92
CA ILE A 41 33.43 20.86 -26.64
C ILE A 41 33.95 19.74 -25.73
N GLN A 42 35.12 19.21 -26.12
CA GLN A 42 35.87 18.11 -25.55
C GLN A 42 36.64 18.48 -24.26
N GLN A 43 36.98 17.42 -23.53
CA GLN A 43 38.05 17.23 -22.55
C GLN A 43 39.33 18.07 -22.74
N ALA A 44 39.92 18.47 -21.62
CA ALA A 44 41.37 18.52 -21.43
C ALA A 44 41.72 18.18 -19.98
N ASP A 45 42.62 17.20 -19.83
CA ASP A 45 43.30 16.75 -18.61
C ASP A 45 44.26 17.80 -18.04
N GLY A 46 44.64 17.63 -16.75
CA GLY A 46 45.86 18.23 -16.21
C GLY A 46 45.95 18.23 -14.69
N ASP A 47 46.45 17.13 -14.11
CA ASP A 47 46.94 17.03 -12.73
C ASP A 47 48.05 18.06 -12.44
N THR A 48 48.08 18.62 -11.22
CA THR A 48 49.26 18.55 -10.34
C THR A 48 48.99 19.09 -8.93
N GLU A 49 49.70 18.44 -8.01
CA GLU A 49 49.60 18.39 -6.57
C GLU A 49 50.32 19.53 -5.81
N LEU A 50 49.98 19.61 -4.51
CA LEU A 50 50.88 19.81 -3.35
C LEU A 50 51.24 21.25 -2.82
N VAL A 51 50.87 21.42 -1.54
CA VAL A 51 51.69 21.92 -0.40
C VAL A 51 51.42 23.34 0.17
N SER A 52 50.69 23.29 1.29
CA SER A 52 50.97 23.88 2.62
C SER A 52 50.87 25.37 2.92
N SER A 53 50.15 25.58 4.03
CA SER A 53 50.47 26.45 5.18
C SER A 53 50.45 27.97 4.98
N ALA A 54 49.58 28.64 5.73
CA ALA A 54 49.97 29.23 7.02
C ALA A 54 48.80 30.04 7.59
N LYS A 55 48.48 29.78 8.86
CA LYS A 55 47.56 30.58 9.66
C LYS A 55 48.23 31.93 9.97
N ALA A 56 47.65 33.03 9.49
CA ALA A 56 48.01 34.37 9.95
C ALA A 56 46.90 34.88 10.89
N LYS A 57 47.21 34.96 12.18
CA LYS A 57 46.43 35.69 13.18
C LYS A 57 46.71 37.17 13.00
N LEU A 58 45.73 37.93 12.52
CA LEU A 58 45.78 39.38 12.45
C LEU A 58 45.38 39.96 13.82
N VAL A 59 46.34 40.53 14.55
CA VAL A 59 46.10 41.33 15.75
C VAL A 59 46.09 42.80 15.32
N ILE A 60 44.91 43.41 15.22
CA ILE A 60 44.78 44.85 15.01
C ILE A 60 44.67 45.52 16.38
N ARG A 61 45.69 46.30 16.76
CA ARG A 61 45.59 47.31 17.83
C ARG A 61 45.02 48.58 17.21
N ILE A 62 43.79 48.94 17.59
CA ILE A 62 43.18 50.23 17.25
C ILE A 62 43.39 51.18 18.44
N LEU A 63 44.05 52.30 18.18
CA LEU A 63 44.09 53.47 19.05
C LEU A 63 42.79 54.27 18.87
N LEU A 64 42.05 54.50 19.96
CA LEU A 64 40.90 55.40 19.98
C LEU A 64 41.34 56.87 19.86
N PRO A 65 40.55 57.72 19.18
CA PRO A 65 40.27 59.05 19.64
C PRO A 65 38.85 59.13 20.22
N THR A 66 38.76 59.68 21.42
CA THR A 66 37.53 60.10 22.09
C THR A 66 36.84 61.22 21.30
N PHE A 67 35.62 60.96 20.83
CA PHE A 67 34.67 62.01 20.47
C PHE A 67 33.33 61.74 21.17
N SER A 68 33.00 62.63 22.09
CA SER A 68 31.69 62.74 22.72
C SER A 68 30.74 63.43 21.75
N ALA A 69 29.66 62.75 21.33
CA ALA A 69 28.50 63.40 20.74
C ALA A 69 27.23 62.60 21.05
N LEU A 70 26.27 63.30 21.64
CA LEU A 70 24.97 62.84 22.10
C LEU A 70 24.09 62.28 20.96
N GLY A 71 23.56 61.08 21.18
CA GLY A 71 22.12 60.80 21.15
C GLY A 71 21.34 60.93 19.84
N LEU A 72 21.24 59.82 19.10
CA LEU A 72 19.94 59.26 18.65
C LEU A 72 20.17 57.79 18.25
N GLY A 73 19.85 56.86 19.15
CA GLY A 73 20.04 55.43 18.93
C GLY A 73 18.91 54.83 18.11
N THR A 74 19.09 54.75 16.79
CA THR A 74 18.31 53.83 15.97
C THR A 74 18.90 52.44 16.15
N LEU A 75 18.33 51.65 17.06
CA LEU A 75 18.62 50.22 17.15
C LEU A 75 18.11 49.56 15.87
N LEU A 76 19.00 49.39 14.88
CA LEU A 76 18.84 48.37 13.86
C LEU A 76 18.95 47.03 14.57
N ALA A 77 17.80 46.51 15.02
CA ALA A 77 17.68 45.12 15.41
C ALA A 77 18.01 44.28 14.19
N PHE A 78 19.25 43.81 14.10
CA PHE A 78 19.58 42.63 13.30
C PHE A 78 18.74 41.51 13.90
N GLY A 79 17.56 41.28 13.32
CA GLY A 79 16.78 40.09 13.58
C GLY A 79 17.69 38.91 13.25
N ALA A 80 18.18 38.25 14.29
CA ALA A 80 18.76 36.92 14.12
C ALA A 80 17.71 36.11 13.34
N PRO A 81 18.08 35.42 12.25
CA PRO A 81 17.15 34.52 11.61
C PRO A 81 16.68 33.56 12.71
N THR A 82 15.42 33.65 13.09
CA THR A 82 14.76 32.60 13.84
C THR A 82 14.94 31.36 12.98
N LEU A 83 15.89 30.51 13.38
CA LEU A 83 15.97 29.15 12.91
C LEU A 83 14.56 28.60 13.14
N ALA A 84 13.81 28.43 12.05
CA ALA A 84 12.53 27.77 12.09
C ALA A 84 12.83 26.40 12.71
N GLN A 85 12.44 26.25 13.98
CA GLN A 85 12.54 24.97 14.65
C GLN A 85 11.67 24.04 13.83
N ALA A 86 12.28 23.04 13.19
CA ALA A 86 11.54 22.03 12.44
C ALA A 86 10.45 21.53 13.38
N GLU A 87 9.20 21.82 13.03
CA GLU A 87 8.06 21.43 13.83
C GLU A 87 8.08 19.91 13.87
N SER A 88 8.29 19.33 15.06
CA SER A 88 8.31 17.87 15.21
C SER A 88 6.96 17.36 14.74
N ILE A 89 6.95 16.46 13.75
CA ILE A 89 5.71 15.87 13.24
C ILE A 89 4.98 15.23 14.43
N GLU A 90 3.80 15.75 14.76
CA GLU A 90 2.93 15.16 15.79
C GLU A 90 2.65 13.71 15.37
N LYS A 91 2.76 12.75 16.30
CA LYS A 91 2.55 11.32 16.03
C LYS A 91 1.21 11.11 15.32
N PRO A 92 1.18 10.69 14.04
CA PRO A 92 -0.09 10.51 13.34
C PRO A 92 -0.77 9.24 13.81
N ASN A 93 -2.08 9.16 13.66
CA ASN A 93 -2.75 7.86 13.59
C ASN A 93 -2.34 7.13 12.32
N ILE A 94 -2.26 5.81 12.38
CA ILE A 94 -1.86 4.98 11.24
C ILE A 94 -2.99 3.99 10.97
N ILE A 95 -3.53 4.02 9.75
CA ILE A 95 -4.48 3.01 9.27
C ILE A 95 -3.84 2.26 8.10
N TYR A 96 -3.77 0.94 8.19
CA TYR A 96 -3.23 0.09 7.14
C TYR A 96 -4.28 -0.92 6.69
N ILE A 97 -4.87 -0.69 5.52
CA ILE A 97 -5.91 -1.53 4.92
C ILE A 97 -5.26 -2.41 3.84
N MET A 98 -5.48 -3.72 3.94
CA MET A 98 -5.02 -4.70 2.96
C MET A 98 -6.19 -5.53 2.48
N MET A 99 -6.42 -5.52 1.17
CA MET A 99 -7.41 -6.36 0.49
C MET A 99 -6.75 -7.65 0.02
N ASP A 100 -7.39 -8.80 0.23
CA ASP A 100 -6.85 -10.10 -0.18
C ASP A 100 -7.23 -10.41 -1.65
N GLU A 101 -6.22 -10.57 -2.50
CA GLU A 101 -6.31 -10.77 -3.97
C GLU A 101 -6.79 -9.58 -4.83
N TRP A 102 -6.80 -8.36 -4.31
CA TRP A 102 -7.16 -7.19 -5.13
C TRP A 102 -6.15 -6.93 -6.26
N GLY A 103 -6.62 -7.00 -7.50
CA GLY A 103 -5.80 -6.89 -8.70
C GLY A 103 -5.32 -5.47 -9.01
N TYR A 104 -4.15 -5.36 -9.64
CA TYR A 104 -3.52 -4.08 -9.93
C TYR A 104 -4.38 -3.14 -10.77
N PHE A 105 -5.15 -3.65 -11.74
CA PHE A 105 -5.96 -2.83 -12.65
C PHE A 105 -7.45 -2.80 -12.32
N GLU A 106 -7.84 -3.20 -11.11
CA GLU A 106 -9.25 -3.37 -10.73
C GLU A 106 -9.92 -2.11 -10.14
N SER A 107 -9.20 -1.00 -9.95
CA SER A 107 -9.85 0.27 -9.56
C SER A 107 -10.47 0.99 -10.77
N SER A 108 -11.64 1.61 -10.59
CA SER A 108 -12.30 2.39 -11.65
C SER A 108 -11.44 3.54 -12.17
N GLY A 109 -10.63 4.17 -11.33
CA GLY A 109 -9.75 5.28 -11.70
C GLY A 109 -8.65 4.89 -12.68
N MET A 110 -8.29 3.59 -12.73
CA MET A 110 -7.38 3.05 -13.74
C MET A 110 -8.08 2.77 -15.08
N GLY A 111 -9.40 2.93 -15.15
CA GLY A 111 -10.19 2.74 -16.37
C GLY A 111 -10.95 1.43 -16.43
N HIS A 112 -11.09 0.72 -15.30
CA HIS A 112 -11.83 -0.55 -15.28
C HIS A 112 -13.30 -0.32 -15.72
N PRO A 113 -13.84 -1.10 -16.68
CA PRO A 113 -15.14 -0.80 -17.28
C PRO A 113 -16.36 -1.18 -16.43
N ILE A 114 -16.20 -2.11 -15.47
CA ILE A 114 -17.32 -2.69 -14.68
C ILE A 114 -17.26 -2.34 -13.19
N LEU A 115 -16.12 -2.58 -12.54
CA LEU A 115 -15.86 -2.27 -11.13
C LEU A 115 -15.94 -0.76 -10.88
N GLN A 116 -16.54 -0.38 -9.75
CA GLN A 116 -16.66 1.01 -9.32
C GLN A 116 -16.05 1.17 -7.94
N THR A 117 -15.04 2.03 -7.84
CA THR A 117 -14.27 2.28 -6.62
C THR A 117 -14.06 3.78 -6.38
N PRO A 118 -15.13 4.57 -6.23
CA PRO A 118 -15.03 6.03 -6.12
C PRO A 118 -14.23 6.52 -4.90
N ASN A 119 -14.22 5.78 -3.77
CA ASN A 119 -13.49 6.17 -2.57
C ASN A 119 -11.98 5.87 -2.69
N ILE A 120 -11.61 4.73 -3.27
CA ILE A 120 -10.24 4.40 -3.64
C ILE A 120 -9.71 5.41 -4.67
N ASP A 121 -10.53 5.75 -5.67
CA ASP A 121 -10.16 6.75 -6.67
C ASP A 121 -9.97 8.14 -6.03
N LYS A 122 -10.81 8.49 -5.05
CA LYS A 122 -10.66 9.71 -4.26
C LYS A 122 -9.38 9.68 -3.44
N MET A 123 -9.06 8.56 -2.80
CA MET A 123 -7.82 8.38 -2.06
C MET A 123 -6.60 8.58 -2.97
N ALA A 124 -6.61 8.00 -4.17
CA ALA A 124 -5.53 8.19 -5.15
C ALA A 124 -5.37 9.65 -5.59
N ARG A 125 -6.46 10.42 -5.69
CA ARG A 125 -6.40 11.86 -5.99
C ARG A 125 -5.93 12.72 -4.82
N GLU A 126 -6.17 12.28 -3.59
CA GLU A 126 -5.82 13.00 -2.36
C GLU A 126 -4.47 12.58 -1.77
N GLY A 127 -3.89 11.50 -2.27
CA GLY A 127 -2.62 10.94 -1.80
C GLY A 127 -1.65 10.67 -2.95
N MET A 128 -0.82 9.66 -2.74
CA MET A 128 0.19 9.17 -3.68
C MET A 128 -0.13 7.73 -4.08
N ARG A 129 -0.06 7.42 -5.37
CA ARG A 129 -0.14 6.05 -5.90
C ARG A 129 1.24 5.58 -6.37
N PHE A 130 1.62 4.37 -5.99
CA PHE A 130 2.85 3.75 -6.47
C PHE A 130 2.57 2.91 -7.71
N THR A 131 3.48 2.98 -8.68
CA THR A 131 3.40 2.14 -9.88
C THR A 131 4.20 0.85 -9.75
N GLN A 132 5.16 0.80 -8.84
CA GLN A 132 6.11 -0.31 -8.67
C GLN A 132 6.27 -0.74 -7.21
N PHE A 133 5.15 -0.82 -6.47
CA PHE A 133 5.15 -1.44 -5.15
C PHE A 133 4.78 -2.92 -5.29
N LEU A 134 5.59 -3.79 -4.68
CA LEU A 134 5.46 -5.25 -4.80
C LEU A 134 5.05 -5.87 -3.46
N ALA A 135 4.24 -6.92 -3.55
CA ALA A 135 3.95 -7.81 -2.45
C ALA A 135 5.24 -8.46 -1.94
N GLY A 136 5.26 -8.81 -0.65
CA GLY A 136 6.41 -9.48 -0.08
C GLY A 136 6.49 -10.98 -0.40
N ALA A 137 5.41 -11.58 -0.91
CA ALA A 137 5.41 -12.93 -1.47
C ALA A 137 4.32 -13.11 -2.54
N ASN A 138 4.23 -14.30 -3.13
CA ASN A 138 3.23 -14.64 -4.15
C ASN A 138 1.90 -15.20 -3.57
N VAL A 139 1.77 -15.28 -2.25
CA VAL A 139 0.62 -15.85 -1.52
C VAL A 139 0.45 -15.24 -0.12
N CYS A 140 -0.75 -15.37 0.45
CA CYS A 140 -1.22 -14.63 1.63
C CYS A 140 -0.33 -14.69 2.88
N ALA A 141 -0.06 -15.88 3.45
CA ALA A 141 0.61 -15.98 4.76
C ALA A 141 2.04 -15.43 4.75
N PRO A 142 2.90 -15.81 3.78
CA PRO A 142 4.24 -15.27 3.70
C PRO A 142 4.25 -13.77 3.42
N THR A 143 3.35 -13.28 2.57
CA THR A 143 3.14 -11.85 2.36
C THR A 143 2.87 -11.11 3.68
N ARG A 144 1.94 -11.61 4.51
CA ARG A 144 1.62 -10.98 5.80
C ARG A 144 2.81 -11.04 6.76
N SER A 145 3.58 -12.12 6.72
CA SER A 145 4.81 -12.29 7.51
C SER A 145 5.85 -11.25 7.13
N THR A 146 6.07 -11.06 5.82
CA THR A 146 7.05 -10.09 5.31
C THR A 146 6.67 -8.64 5.63
N LEU A 147 5.38 -8.31 5.54
CA LEU A 147 4.86 -7.01 5.96
C LEU A 147 5.14 -6.79 7.45
N MET A 148 4.73 -7.74 8.30
CA MET A 148 4.79 -7.57 9.74
C MET A 148 6.22 -7.52 10.26
N THR A 149 7.12 -8.39 9.78
CA THR A 149 8.48 -8.46 10.32
C THR A 149 9.47 -7.55 9.60
N GLY A 150 9.09 -6.94 8.48
CA GLY A 150 10.03 -6.18 7.65
C GLY A 150 11.07 -7.04 6.95
N GLN A 151 10.86 -8.35 6.87
CA GLN A 151 11.82 -9.30 6.31
C GLN A 151 11.33 -9.85 4.98
N HIS A 152 12.21 -10.06 4.01
CA HIS A 152 11.87 -10.77 2.79
C HIS A 152 11.74 -12.28 3.05
N THR A 153 11.20 -13.04 2.11
CA THR A 153 10.90 -14.48 2.31
C THR A 153 12.13 -15.35 2.56
N GLY A 154 13.34 -14.90 2.22
CA GLY A 154 14.59 -15.57 2.58
C GLY A 154 14.93 -15.52 4.08
N HIS A 155 14.28 -14.64 4.84
CA HIS A 155 14.54 -14.40 6.27
C HIS A 155 13.29 -14.60 7.14
N THR A 156 12.12 -14.16 6.66
CA THR A 156 10.86 -14.20 7.43
C THR A 156 10.50 -15.62 7.92
N THR A 157 9.74 -15.70 9.00
CA THR A 157 9.41 -16.97 9.64
C THR A 157 8.34 -17.77 8.90
N VAL A 158 7.23 -17.14 8.51
CA VAL A 158 6.17 -17.85 7.77
C VAL A 158 6.46 -17.75 6.28
N ARG A 159 6.97 -18.84 5.68
CA ARG A 159 7.36 -18.88 4.24
C ARG A 159 6.42 -19.68 3.34
N LEU A 160 5.47 -20.39 3.94
CA LEU A 160 4.53 -21.25 3.22
C LEU A 160 3.08 -20.90 3.56
N ASN A 161 2.17 -21.13 2.61
CA ASN A 161 0.75 -20.77 2.72
C ASN A 161 -0.16 -21.94 3.13
N GLY A 162 0.35 -22.88 3.93
CA GLY A 162 -0.35 -24.13 4.27
C GLY A 162 -1.40 -24.05 5.39
N GLY A 163 -1.47 -22.93 6.12
CA GLY A 163 -2.20 -22.84 7.38
C GLY A 163 -1.41 -23.41 8.56
N GLY A 164 -1.65 -22.88 9.77
CA GLY A 164 -1.01 -23.33 11.02
C GLY A 164 0.46 -22.95 11.22
N ALA A 165 1.10 -22.28 10.26
CA ALA A 165 2.41 -21.66 10.49
C ALA A 165 2.26 -20.46 11.41
N ALA A 166 3.18 -20.32 12.37
CA ALA A 166 3.16 -19.26 13.37
C ALA A 166 4.46 -18.45 13.33
N LEU A 167 4.35 -17.15 13.65
CA LEU A 167 5.51 -16.36 14.05
C LEU A 167 6.17 -16.97 15.28
N ARG A 168 7.47 -16.76 15.40
CA ARG A 168 8.25 -17.10 16.59
C ARG A 168 8.01 -16.02 17.64
N SER A 169 8.12 -16.37 18.91
CA SER A 169 7.94 -15.42 20.01
C SER A 169 8.92 -14.23 19.99
N ASP A 170 10.06 -14.36 19.30
CA ASP A 170 11.08 -13.33 19.14
C ASP A 170 10.98 -12.60 17.78
N ASP A 171 9.97 -12.88 16.95
CA ASP A 171 9.71 -12.08 15.75
C ASP A 171 9.03 -10.77 16.15
N ARG A 172 9.72 -9.66 15.92
CA ARG A 172 9.21 -8.31 16.16
C ARG A 172 8.35 -7.87 14.99
N THR A 173 7.16 -7.35 15.27
CA THR A 173 6.21 -6.90 14.25
C THR A 173 6.08 -5.38 14.18
N ILE A 174 5.48 -4.86 13.10
CA ILE A 174 5.08 -3.44 12.99
C ILE A 174 4.28 -2.99 14.22
N ALA A 175 3.38 -3.84 14.72
CA ALA A 175 2.56 -3.51 15.88
C ALA A 175 3.42 -3.36 17.15
N ASP A 176 4.42 -4.22 17.37
CA ASP A 176 5.38 -4.05 18.47
C ASP A 176 6.11 -2.70 18.38
N VAL A 177 6.59 -2.36 17.17
CA VAL A 177 7.33 -1.11 16.90
C VAL A 177 6.51 0.12 17.28
N VAL A 178 5.27 0.23 16.81
CA VAL A 178 4.44 1.41 17.11
C VAL A 178 3.93 1.40 18.55
N HIS A 179 3.65 0.22 19.11
CA HIS A 179 3.21 0.06 20.50
C HIS A 179 4.29 0.53 21.50
N GLU A 180 5.58 0.26 21.24
CA GLU A 180 6.71 0.78 22.03
C GLU A 180 6.72 2.32 22.12
N CYS A 181 6.14 3.00 21.13
CA CYS A 181 6.01 4.44 21.08
C CYS A 181 4.67 4.98 21.61
N GLY A 182 3.89 4.16 22.31
CA GLY A 182 2.66 4.57 22.99
C GLY A 182 1.42 4.63 22.10
N TYR A 183 1.45 3.98 20.93
CA TYR A 183 0.25 3.77 20.13
C TYR A 183 -0.64 2.72 20.78
N THR A 184 -1.95 2.95 20.75
CA THR A 184 -2.92 1.86 20.94
C THR A 184 -3.06 1.09 19.63
N THR A 185 -3.03 -0.24 19.66
CA THR A 185 -2.91 -1.07 18.46
C THR A 185 -4.09 -2.03 18.29
N GLY A 186 -4.70 -2.00 17.10
CA GLY A 186 -5.88 -2.77 16.76
C GLY A 186 -5.71 -3.51 15.43
N GLY A 187 -6.07 -4.79 15.40
CA GLY A 187 -6.12 -5.60 14.20
C GLY A 187 -7.54 -6.09 13.89
N PHE A 188 -8.01 -5.94 12.65
CA PHE A 188 -9.39 -6.25 12.26
C PHE A 188 -9.43 -7.01 10.93
N GLY A 189 -9.53 -8.34 11.00
CA GLY A 189 -9.63 -9.21 9.83
C GLY A 189 -8.74 -10.44 9.87
N LYS A 190 -7.99 -10.70 8.80
CA LYS A 190 -7.15 -11.89 8.61
C LYS A 190 -5.72 -11.70 9.12
N TRP A 191 -5.39 -12.42 10.19
CA TRP A 191 -4.03 -12.49 10.73
C TRP A 191 -3.18 -13.48 9.93
N GLY A 192 -3.46 -14.77 10.11
CA GLY A 192 -2.85 -15.82 9.30
C GLY A 192 -1.37 -16.10 9.60
N LEU A 193 -0.88 -15.65 10.76
CA LEU A 193 0.51 -15.78 11.22
C LEU A 193 0.63 -16.47 12.58
N GLY A 194 -0.40 -17.22 12.98
CA GLY A 194 -0.43 -18.02 14.20
C GLY A 194 -1.84 -18.18 14.73
N ASP A 195 -2.19 -19.40 15.16
CA ASP A 195 -3.46 -19.70 15.80
C ASP A 195 -3.37 -19.56 17.31
N ALA A 196 -4.51 -19.53 18.00
CA ALA A 196 -4.51 -19.63 19.46
C ALA A 196 -3.77 -20.89 19.90
N GLY A 197 -2.98 -20.77 20.98
CA GLY A 197 -2.10 -21.84 21.42
C GLY A 197 -0.81 -21.97 20.61
N THR A 198 -0.50 -21.04 19.72
CA THR A 198 0.83 -20.93 19.08
C THR A 198 1.60 -19.73 19.61
N SER A 199 2.89 -19.66 19.33
CA SER A 199 3.70 -18.47 19.63
C SER A 199 3.34 -17.25 18.82
N GLY A 200 2.56 -17.41 17.74
CA GLY A 200 2.29 -16.38 16.73
C GLY A 200 0.97 -15.64 16.90
N VAL A 201 0.32 -15.68 18.06
CA VAL A 201 -0.95 -14.97 18.27
C VAL A 201 -0.73 -13.44 18.26
N PRO A 202 -1.61 -12.64 17.64
CA PRO A 202 -1.39 -11.21 17.45
C PRO A 202 -1.25 -10.45 18.77
N GLU A 203 -1.95 -10.85 19.83
CA GLU A 203 -1.84 -10.23 21.16
C GLU A 203 -0.50 -10.50 21.88
N LYS A 204 0.39 -11.28 21.28
CA LYS A 204 1.79 -11.45 21.70
C LYS A 204 2.78 -10.75 20.77
N HIS A 205 2.26 -10.10 19.73
CA HIS A 205 3.00 -9.36 18.70
C HIS A 205 2.44 -7.94 18.59
N GLY A 206 2.37 -7.26 19.73
CA GLY A 206 2.11 -5.82 19.78
C GLY A 206 0.68 -5.36 19.55
N PHE A 207 -0.30 -6.24 19.35
CA PHE A 207 -1.73 -5.85 19.24
C PHE A 207 -2.43 -5.85 20.61
N ASP A 208 -2.98 -4.70 21.02
CA ASP A 208 -3.85 -4.62 22.21
C ASP A 208 -5.16 -5.37 21.99
N THR A 209 -5.71 -5.25 20.78
CA THR A 209 -6.90 -5.98 20.34
C THR A 209 -6.70 -6.52 18.93
N PHE A 210 -7.09 -7.76 18.70
CA PHE A 210 -7.28 -8.33 17.38
C PHE A 210 -8.65 -8.99 17.30
N PHE A 211 -9.45 -8.61 16.30
CA PHE A 211 -10.76 -9.23 16.03
C PHE A 211 -10.84 -9.74 14.59
N GLY A 212 -11.01 -11.06 14.42
CA GLY A 212 -11.18 -11.67 13.10
C GLY A 212 -10.68 -13.11 13.02
N TYR A 213 -9.97 -13.43 11.94
CA TYR A 213 -9.49 -14.77 11.61
C TYR A 213 -8.01 -14.93 11.95
N TYR A 214 -7.68 -15.89 12.80
CA TYR A 214 -6.27 -16.25 13.05
C TYR A 214 -5.74 -17.20 11.96
N HIS A 215 -6.56 -18.16 11.53
CA HIS A 215 -6.17 -19.20 10.58
C HIS A 215 -6.48 -18.81 9.14
N GLN A 216 -5.51 -18.99 8.23
CA GLN A 216 -5.63 -18.72 6.78
C GLN A 216 -6.84 -19.41 6.12
N VAL A 217 -6.95 -20.73 6.31
CA VAL A 217 -8.09 -21.51 5.78
C VAL A 217 -9.42 -21.02 6.35
N HIS A 218 -9.50 -20.72 7.66
CA HIS A 218 -10.73 -20.22 8.28
C HIS A 218 -11.21 -18.91 7.63
N ALA A 219 -10.27 -18.09 7.17
CA ALA A 219 -10.56 -16.83 6.49
C ALA A 219 -11.14 -16.98 5.07
N HIS A 220 -11.29 -18.20 4.53
CA HIS A 220 -11.96 -18.47 3.25
C HIS A 220 -13.50 -18.61 3.39
N VAL A 221 -14.07 -18.33 4.57
CA VAL A 221 -15.51 -18.44 4.83
C VAL A 221 -16.05 -17.13 5.36
N TYR A 222 -17.03 -16.59 4.64
CA TYR A 222 -17.68 -15.33 4.98
C TYR A 222 -18.81 -15.45 6.02
N TYR A 223 -19.31 -16.68 6.25
CA TYR A 223 -20.27 -17.00 7.32
C TYR A 223 -19.70 -18.05 8.31
N PRO A 224 -18.60 -17.72 9.02
CA PRO A 224 -17.94 -18.66 9.91
C PRO A 224 -18.79 -18.89 11.17
N ARG A 225 -18.58 -20.02 11.85
CA ARG A 225 -19.23 -20.30 13.15
C ARG A 225 -18.79 -19.36 14.26
N TYR A 226 -17.59 -18.80 14.14
CA TYR A 226 -17.02 -17.89 15.13
C TYR A 226 -15.96 -17.00 14.48
N LEU A 227 -15.66 -15.88 15.15
CA LEU A 227 -14.42 -15.14 14.98
C LEU A 227 -13.60 -15.21 16.26
N LEU A 228 -12.39 -14.64 16.28
CA LEU A 228 -11.54 -14.59 17.46
C LEU A 228 -11.35 -13.15 17.90
N ARG A 229 -11.44 -12.92 19.21
CA ARG A 229 -11.00 -11.69 19.88
C ARG A 229 -9.93 -12.06 20.90
N ASN A 230 -8.67 -11.71 20.64
CA ASN A 230 -7.52 -12.04 21.51
C ASN A 230 -7.54 -13.51 21.98
N SER A 231 -7.50 -14.45 21.03
CA SER A 231 -7.59 -15.90 21.25
C SER A 231 -8.92 -16.43 21.83
N VAL A 232 -9.91 -15.58 22.11
CA VAL A 232 -11.24 -16.00 22.58
C VAL A 232 -12.21 -16.14 21.41
N LYS A 233 -12.87 -17.29 21.28
CA LYS A 233 -13.93 -17.50 20.28
C LYS A 233 -15.13 -16.59 20.58
N VAL A 234 -15.58 -15.87 19.55
CA VAL A 234 -16.83 -15.11 19.52
C VAL A 234 -17.77 -15.85 18.57
N PRO A 235 -18.75 -16.63 19.07
CA PRO A 235 -19.70 -17.35 18.24
C PRO A 235 -20.52 -16.40 17.37
N LEU A 236 -20.78 -16.81 16.13
CA LEU A 236 -21.71 -16.12 15.23
C LEU A 236 -22.96 -16.99 15.11
N GLU A 237 -24.00 -16.65 15.89
CA GLU A 237 -25.26 -17.39 15.88
C GLU A 237 -25.89 -17.41 14.47
N GLY A 238 -26.52 -18.53 14.11
CA GLY A 238 -27.09 -18.73 12.78
C GLY A 238 -26.10 -19.19 11.70
N ASN A 239 -24.79 -19.08 11.93
CA ASN A 239 -23.78 -19.54 10.97
C ASN A 239 -23.37 -21.01 11.21
N THR A 240 -23.24 -21.76 10.12
CA THR A 240 -22.80 -23.17 10.14
C THR A 240 -21.34 -23.36 9.73
N GLY A 241 -20.66 -22.29 9.30
CA GLY A 241 -19.33 -22.35 8.69
C GLY A 241 -19.36 -22.55 7.18
N ASP A 242 -20.52 -22.35 6.54
CA ASP A 242 -20.67 -22.41 5.09
C ASP A 242 -20.07 -21.13 4.45
N PRO A 243 -19.23 -21.25 3.40
CA PRO A 243 -18.62 -20.08 2.75
C PRO A 243 -19.61 -19.13 2.09
N TYR A 244 -20.80 -19.62 1.72
CA TYR A 244 -21.72 -18.95 0.82
C TYR A 244 -23.00 -18.46 1.50
N PHE A 245 -23.42 -19.12 2.58
CA PHE A 245 -24.70 -18.86 3.23
C PHE A 245 -24.58 -18.81 4.76
N GLY A 246 -25.33 -17.91 5.38
CA GLY A 246 -25.46 -17.79 6.83
C GLY A 246 -26.30 -16.58 7.22
N GLU A 247 -26.41 -16.33 8.52
CA GLU A 247 -27.18 -15.19 9.06
C GLU A 247 -26.28 -13.98 9.34
N VAL A 248 -25.00 -14.22 9.68
CA VAL A 248 -24.07 -13.17 10.11
C VAL A 248 -22.88 -13.11 9.15
N PHE A 249 -22.78 -12.02 8.39
CA PHE A 249 -21.66 -11.80 7.48
C PHE A 249 -20.45 -11.26 8.25
N ALA A 250 -19.35 -12.01 8.28
CA ALA A 250 -18.22 -11.71 9.15
C ALA A 250 -17.53 -10.37 8.84
N GLN A 251 -17.47 -9.97 7.57
CA GLN A 251 -16.81 -8.73 7.17
C GLN A 251 -17.51 -7.49 7.77
N ASP A 252 -18.83 -7.50 7.94
CA ASP A 252 -19.55 -6.37 8.56
C ASP A 252 -19.15 -6.19 10.02
N LEU A 253 -19.04 -7.30 10.77
CA LEU A 253 -18.58 -7.27 12.17
C LEU A 253 -17.13 -6.82 12.29
N ILE A 254 -16.27 -7.26 11.37
CA ILE A 254 -14.85 -6.89 11.33
C ILE A 254 -14.70 -5.40 11.03
N HIS A 255 -15.44 -4.88 10.05
CA HIS A 255 -15.44 -3.47 9.68
C HIS A 255 -15.94 -2.59 10.83
N GLU A 256 -17.09 -2.92 11.43
CA GLU A 256 -17.64 -2.13 12.54
C GLU A 256 -16.69 -2.12 13.74
N ALA A 257 -16.07 -3.25 14.08
CA ALA A 257 -15.08 -3.31 15.16
C ALA A 257 -13.87 -2.39 14.89
N GLY A 258 -13.47 -2.22 13.63
CA GLY A 258 -12.43 -1.27 13.24
C GLY A 258 -12.86 0.18 13.38
N LEU A 259 -14.12 0.51 13.02
CA LEU A 259 -14.68 1.85 13.23
C LEU A 259 -14.80 2.18 14.72
N ASP A 260 -15.28 1.24 15.53
CA ASP A 260 -15.37 1.40 16.99
C ASP A 260 -14.00 1.65 17.61
N PHE A 261 -12.99 0.90 17.20
CA PHE A 261 -11.62 1.14 17.66
C PHE A 261 -11.12 2.55 17.34
N ILE A 262 -11.40 3.07 16.14
CA ILE A 262 -11.06 4.44 15.78
C ILE A 262 -11.80 5.45 16.67
N ARG A 263 -13.10 5.25 16.93
CA ARG A 263 -13.91 6.12 17.81
C ARG A 263 -13.36 6.14 19.24
N GLU A 264 -13.10 4.97 19.81
CA GLU A 264 -12.61 4.80 21.18
C GLU A 264 -11.23 5.43 21.39
N ASN A 265 -10.41 5.46 20.34
CA ASN A 265 -9.05 5.95 20.39
C ASN A 265 -8.87 7.34 19.78
N ALA A 266 -9.93 8.07 19.45
CA ALA A 266 -9.85 9.38 18.79
C ALA A 266 -9.01 10.45 19.53
N LYS A 267 -8.72 10.24 20.82
CA LYS A 267 -7.95 11.17 21.67
C LYS A 267 -6.49 10.75 21.90
N ARG A 268 -6.02 9.69 21.25
CA ARG A 268 -4.65 9.18 21.39
C ARG A 268 -4.16 8.59 20.05
N PRO A 269 -2.85 8.55 19.78
CA PRO A 269 -2.33 7.88 18.58
C PRO A 269 -2.73 6.41 18.55
N PHE A 270 -3.22 5.95 17.39
CA PHE A 270 -3.56 4.55 17.20
C PHE A 270 -2.98 3.97 15.91
N PHE A 271 -2.79 2.65 15.90
CA PHE A 271 -2.48 1.86 14.71
C PHE A 271 -3.61 0.87 14.48
N ALA A 272 -4.34 1.05 13.38
CA ALA A 272 -5.40 0.14 12.95
C ALA A 272 -4.94 -0.64 11.71
N TYR A 273 -4.59 -1.92 11.91
CA TYR A 273 -4.33 -2.86 10.84
C TYR A 273 -5.65 -3.54 10.43
N MET A 274 -6.07 -3.35 9.19
CA MET A 274 -7.35 -3.82 8.65
C MET A 274 -7.12 -4.78 7.46
N PRO A 275 -6.65 -6.01 7.73
CA PRO A 275 -6.47 -7.05 6.72
C PRO A 275 -7.80 -7.70 6.32
N TRP A 276 -8.49 -7.13 5.34
CA TRP A 276 -9.79 -7.64 4.92
C TRP A 276 -9.68 -8.83 3.97
N THR A 277 -10.63 -9.77 4.12
CA THR A 277 -10.70 -10.96 3.28
C THR A 277 -11.33 -10.72 1.90
N PRO A 278 -12.33 -9.84 1.70
CA PRO A 278 -12.82 -9.59 0.35
C PRO A 278 -11.75 -8.91 -0.54
N PRO A 279 -11.71 -9.24 -1.85
CA PRO A 279 -12.60 -10.15 -2.58
C PRO A 279 -12.09 -11.60 -2.69
N HIS A 280 -11.28 -12.11 -1.76
CA HIS A 280 -10.73 -13.48 -1.79
C HIS A 280 -11.83 -14.55 -1.95
N GLY A 281 -11.47 -15.66 -2.62
CA GLY A 281 -12.40 -16.68 -3.12
C GLY A 281 -13.41 -17.30 -2.13
N HIS A 282 -14.34 -18.08 -2.70
CA HIS A 282 -15.58 -18.57 -2.08
C HIS A 282 -16.59 -17.46 -1.72
N TRP A 283 -17.05 -16.75 -2.74
CA TRP A 283 -17.81 -15.51 -2.63
C TRP A 283 -19.22 -15.64 -2.04
N GLY A 284 -19.35 -15.67 -0.72
CA GLY A 284 -20.63 -15.48 -0.01
C GLY A 284 -20.86 -14.01 0.35
N MET A 285 -22.08 -13.49 0.13
CA MET A 285 -22.42 -12.09 0.43
C MET A 285 -23.91 -11.94 0.76
N PRO A 286 -24.32 -11.01 1.64
CA PRO A 286 -25.73 -10.72 1.88
C PRO A 286 -26.45 -10.30 0.60
N LYS A 287 -27.63 -10.87 0.35
CA LYS A 287 -28.38 -10.63 -0.90
C LYS A 287 -29.07 -9.27 -0.94
N ASP A 288 -29.12 -8.59 0.20
CA ASP A 288 -29.66 -7.25 0.39
C ASP A 288 -28.56 -6.18 0.48
N ASP A 289 -27.27 -6.55 0.41
CA ASP A 289 -26.20 -5.55 0.35
C ASP A 289 -26.37 -4.68 -0.90
N PRO A 290 -26.29 -3.33 -0.77
CA PRO A 290 -26.48 -2.41 -1.89
C PRO A 290 -25.59 -2.70 -3.10
N ALA A 291 -24.34 -3.14 -2.88
CA ALA A 291 -23.43 -3.49 -3.95
C ALA A 291 -23.92 -4.75 -4.68
N PHE A 292 -24.39 -5.77 -3.96
CA PHE A 292 -24.94 -6.96 -4.60
C PHE A 292 -26.19 -6.64 -5.43
N LEU A 293 -27.11 -5.84 -4.88
CA LEU A 293 -28.32 -5.39 -5.59
C LEU A 293 -27.98 -4.67 -6.91
N LYS A 294 -26.89 -3.92 -6.95
CA LYS A 294 -26.43 -3.20 -8.15
C LYS A 294 -25.87 -4.12 -9.24
N TYR A 295 -25.26 -5.24 -8.87
CA TYR A 295 -24.55 -6.12 -9.80
C TYR A 295 -25.34 -7.37 -10.21
N ARG A 296 -26.31 -7.83 -9.40
CA ARG A 296 -27.03 -9.10 -9.61
C ARG A 296 -27.83 -9.20 -10.92
N ASP A 297 -28.35 -8.07 -11.41
CA ASP A 297 -29.25 -8.03 -12.58
C ASP A 297 -28.52 -7.69 -13.89
N LYS A 298 -27.18 -7.54 -13.84
CA LYS A 298 -26.36 -7.33 -15.03
C LYS A 298 -26.11 -8.65 -15.75
N ASN A 299 -25.87 -8.60 -17.06
CA ASN A 299 -25.41 -9.76 -17.81
C ASN A 299 -23.90 -9.95 -17.57
N TRP A 300 -23.52 -11.11 -17.04
CA TRP A 300 -22.14 -11.45 -16.75
C TRP A 300 -21.68 -12.54 -17.69
N ASP A 301 -20.87 -12.18 -18.68
CA ASP A 301 -20.35 -13.15 -19.64
C ASP A 301 -19.15 -13.94 -19.09
N ALA A 302 -19.27 -14.42 -17.85
CA ALA A 302 -18.18 -14.92 -17.05
C ALA A 302 -18.68 -15.87 -15.97
N THR A 303 -18.08 -17.06 -15.88
CA THR A 303 -18.47 -18.07 -14.90
C THR A 303 -17.30 -18.57 -14.09
N ASN A 304 -17.59 -19.06 -12.89
CA ASN A 304 -16.67 -19.86 -12.09
C ASN A 304 -17.43 -21.04 -11.47
N GLN A 305 -17.03 -21.52 -10.29
CA GLN A 305 -17.56 -22.73 -9.65
C GLN A 305 -19.09 -22.76 -9.52
N ARG A 306 -19.74 -21.62 -9.25
CA ARG A 306 -21.20 -21.52 -9.11
C ARG A 306 -21.88 -20.79 -10.28
N GLY A 307 -21.19 -20.62 -11.40
CA GLY A 307 -21.69 -19.89 -12.57
C GLY A 307 -21.44 -18.38 -12.49
N GLU A 308 -22.34 -17.59 -13.06
CA GLU A 308 -22.20 -16.12 -13.18
C GLU A 308 -22.27 -15.37 -11.85
N ILE A 309 -22.94 -15.96 -10.86
CA ILE A 309 -23.10 -15.38 -9.52
C ILE A 309 -21.75 -15.08 -8.84
N ASP A 310 -20.72 -15.85 -9.16
CA ASP A 310 -19.39 -15.65 -8.60
C ASP A 310 -18.76 -14.35 -9.10
N ALA A 311 -18.91 -14.02 -10.39
CA ALA A 311 -18.42 -12.75 -10.94
C ALA A 311 -19.22 -11.55 -10.42
N GLN A 312 -20.55 -11.74 -10.26
CA GLN A 312 -21.44 -10.76 -9.64
C GLN A 312 -20.99 -10.40 -8.22
N ILE A 313 -20.77 -11.41 -7.39
CA ILE A 313 -20.41 -11.21 -5.99
C ILE A 313 -18.99 -10.67 -5.86
N TYR A 314 -18.02 -11.13 -6.68
CA TYR A 314 -16.68 -10.56 -6.68
C TYR A 314 -16.72 -9.04 -6.89
N ALA A 315 -17.44 -8.59 -7.93
CA ALA A 315 -17.55 -7.16 -8.22
C ALA A 315 -18.30 -6.39 -7.12
N ALA A 316 -19.33 -7.01 -6.55
CA ALA A 316 -20.04 -6.43 -5.42
C ALA A 316 -19.16 -6.32 -4.17
N MET A 317 -18.29 -7.28 -3.90
CA MET A 317 -17.33 -7.24 -2.79
C MET A 317 -16.30 -6.12 -2.96
N VAL A 318 -15.79 -5.90 -4.18
CA VAL A 318 -14.88 -4.78 -4.46
C VAL A 318 -15.55 -3.44 -4.17
N GLU A 319 -16.81 -3.25 -4.61
CA GLU A 319 -17.56 -2.01 -4.33
C GLU A 319 -17.96 -1.88 -2.85
N MET A 320 -18.28 -2.99 -2.18
CA MET A 320 -18.54 -3.02 -0.74
C MET A 320 -17.31 -2.57 0.05
N VAL A 321 -16.12 -3.07 -0.30
CA VAL A 321 -14.86 -2.64 0.33
C VAL A 321 -14.58 -1.17 0.04
N ASP A 322 -14.81 -0.70 -1.19
CA ASP A 322 -14.68 0.73 -1.51
C ASP A 322 -15.62 1.60 -0.63
N ARG A 323 -16.86 1.17 -0.44
CA ARG A 323 -17.82 1.83 0.46
C ARG A 323 -17.30 1.86 1.89
N GLN A 324 -16.77 0.76 2.41
CA GLN A 324 -16.19 0.66 3.75
C GLN A 324 -14.97 1.58 3.94
N ILE A 325 -14.13 1.75 2.91
CA ILE A 325 -13.07 2.77 2.90
C ILE A 325 -13.68 4.18 2.99
N GLY A 326 -14.78 4.41 2.28
CA GLY A 326 -15.57 5.64 2.39
C GLY A 326 -16.07 5.92 3.81
N ASP A 327 -16.55 4.90 4.52
CA ASP A 327 -16.99 5.00 5.93
C ASP A 327 -15.84 5.44 6.84
N ILE A 328 -14.65 4.84 6.69
CA ILE A 328 -13.44 5.23 7.44
C ILE A 328 -13.12 6.69 7.19
N PHE A 329 -13.09 7.14 5.94
CA PHE A 329 -12.83 8.55 5.65
C PHE A 329 -13.93 9.48 6.17
N GLY A 330 -15.19 9.03 6.17
CA GLY A 330 -16.31 9.72 6.80
C GLY A 330 -16.06 9.93 8.29
N LEU A 331 -15.71 8.85 8.98
CA LEU A 331 -15.43 8.85 10.42
C LEU A 331 -14.23 9.73 10.77
N LEU A 332 -13.13 9.66 10.00
CA LEU A 332 -11.97 10.53 10.23
C LEU A 332 -12.32 12.02 10.11
N ARG A 333 -13.24 12.40 9.22
CA ARG A 333 -13.73 13.80 9.14
C ARG A 333 -14.65 14.15 10.29
N GLU A 334 -15.53 13.24 10.69
CA GLU A 334 -16.44 13.42 11.84
C GLU A 334 -15.66 13.66 13.14
N LEU A 335 -14.56 12.93 13.33
CA LEU A 335 -13.72 12.98 14.53
C LEU A 335 -12.59 14.02 14.47
N ASP A 336 -12.49 14.80 13.38
CA ASP A 336 -11.40 15.76 13.13
C ASP A 336 -9.99 15.13 13.16
N LEU A 337 -9.88 13.91 12.61
CA LEU A 337 -8.65 13.13 12.55
C LEU A 337 -8.02 13.07 11.15
N ASP A 338 -8.70 13.58 10.12
CA ASP A 338 -8.30 13.37 8.71
C ASP A 338 -6.88 13.90 8.39
N GLN A 339 -6.50 15.07 8.91
CA GLN A 339 -5.14 15.63 8.74
C GLN A 339 -4.10 14.96 9.65
N LYS A 340 -4.54 14.29 10.71
CA LYS A 340 -3.69 13.62 11.70
C LYS A 340 -3.53 12.12 11.43
N THR A 341 -3.98 11.63 10.29
CA THR A 341 -4.02 10.20 10.00
C THR A 341 -3.37 9.91 8.65
N ILE A 342 -2.36 9.05 8.66
CA ILE A 342 -1.82 8.43 7.45
C ILE A 342 -2.58 7.13 7.18
N VAL A 343 -3.08 6.98 5.95
CA VAL A 343 -3.84 5.80 5.50
C VAL A 343 -3.10 5.13 4.36
N PHE A 344 -2.84 3.83 4.51
CA PHE A 344 -2.30 2.95 3.47
C PHE A 344 -3.40 2.01 2.98
N VAL A 345 -3.53 1.84 1.67
CA VAL A 345 -4.42 0.85 1.04
C VAL A 345 -3.64 0.06 0.00
N CYS A 346 -3.67 -1.27 0.10
CA CYS A 346 -2.98 -2.17 -0.82
C CYS A 346 -3.71 -3.49 -1.07
N GLY A 347 -3.26 -4.23 -2.10
CA GLY A 347 -3.52 -5.67 -2.24
C GLY A 347 -2.47 -6.50 -1.49
N ASP A 348 -2.80 -7.72 -1.06
CA ASP A 348 -1.84 -8.60 -0.37
C ASP A 348 -0.79 -9.21 -1.32
N ASN A 349 -1.23 -9.79 -2.43
CA ASN A 349 -0.43 -10.34 -3.51
C ASN A 349 -1.05 -9.98 -4.86
N GLY A 350 -0.33 -10.24 -5.95
CA GLY A 350 -0.85 -9.98 -7.28
C GLY A 350 -2.19 -10.70 -7.54
N GLY A 351 -3.08 -10.01 -8.26
CA GLY A 351 -4.45 -10.46 -8.46
C GLY A 351 -4.53 -11.80 -9.20
N GLN A 352 -5.50 -12.62 -8.81
CA GLN A 352 -5.76 -13.88 -9.48
C GLN A 352 -6.69 -13.66 -10.66
N ALA A 353 -6.31 -14.16 -11.85
CA ALA A 353 -7.14 -14.09 -13.06
C ALA A 353 -8.36 -15.03 -12.98
N TYR A 354 -9.27 -14.74 -12.06
CA TYR A 354 -10.56 -15.40 -11.96
C TYR A 354 -11.36 -15.21 -13.24
N PHE A 355 -12.32 -16.12 -13.48
CA PHE A 355 -13.21 -16.06 -14.64
C PHE A 355 -12.46 -16.05 -15.98
N GLN A 356 -11.34 -16.79 -16.03
CA GLN A 356 -10.57 -16.97 -17.26
C GLN A 356 -11.19 -18.09 -18.11
N ASP A 357 -11.51 -17.76 -19.36
CA ASP A 357 -11.95 -18.71 -20.38
C ASP A 357 -11.31 -18.35 -21.74
N GLU A 358 -11.71 -19.02 -22.82
CA GLU A 358 -11.19 -18.74 -24.17
C GLU A 358 -11.48 -17.32 -24.66
N ARG A 359 -12.57 -16.69 -24.19
CA ARG A 359 -12.99 -15.34 -24.56
C ARG A 359 -12.31 -14.28 -23.69
N HIS A 360 -11.98 -14.65 -22.47
CA HIS A 360 -11.36 -13.81 -21.45
C HIS A 360 -10.04 -14.45 -20.98
N PRO A 361 -8.99 -14.53 -21.83
CA PRO A 361 -7.73 -15.21 -21.51
C PRO A 361 -6.93 -14.54 -20.38
N HIS A 362 -7.38 -13.40 -19.87
CA HIS A 362 -6.78 -12.67 -18.75
C HIS A 362 -7.73 -12.54 -17.55
N GLY A 363 -8.82 -13.31 -17.54
CA GLY A 363 -9.93 -13.17 -16.60
C GLY A 363 -10.90 -12.07 -17.05
N PHE A 364 -12.20 -12.30 -16.85
CA PHE A 364 -13.24 -11.33 -17.23
C PHE A 364 -13.06 -9.94 -16.58
N LEU A 365 -12.60 -9.91 -15.33
CA LEU A 365 -12.30 -8.69 -14.58
C LEU A 365 -10.85 -8.19 -14.77
N GLY A 366 -10.03 -8.91 -15.54
CA GLY A 366 -8.72 -8.46 -16.00
C GLY A 366 -7.79 -7.88 -14.92
N PRO A 367 -7.55 -8.56 -13.78
CA PRO A 367 -6.85 -7.98 -12.63
C PRO A 367 -5.44 -7.47 -12.94
N ASN A 368 -4.78 -8.10 -13.94
CA ASN A 368 -3.42 -7.80 -14.38
C ASN A 368 -3.36 -7.25 -15.81
N LEU A 369 -4.48 -6.80 -16.37
CA LEU A 369 -4.58 -6.21 -17.71
C LEU A 369 -5.02 -4.75 -17.62
N ASN A 370 -4.21 -3.83 -18.15
CA ASN A 370 -4.59 -2.44 -18.26
C ASN A 370 -5.73 -2.28 -19.27
N PRO A 371 -6.93 -1.84 -18.84
CA PRO A 371 -8.11 -1.77 -19.71
C PRO A 371 -8.00 -0.69 -20.80
N LYS A 372 -7.06 0.25 -20.66
CA LYS A 372 -6.86 1.35 -21.62
C LYS A 372 -5.74 1.08 -22.60
N THR A 373 -4.61 0.55 -22.13
CA THR A 373 -3.39 0.40 -22.95
C THR A 373 -3.17 -1.02 -23.45
N GLY A 374 -3.81 -2.01 -22.83
CA GLY A 374 -3.53 -3.43 -23.08
C GLY A 374 -2.20 -3.93 -22.50
N GLU A 375 -1.46 -3.07 -21.79
CA GLU A 375 -0.28 -3.48 -21.01
C GLU A 375 -0.70 -4.53 -19.96
N ARG A 376 0.16 -5.52 -19.72
CA ARG A 376 -0.17 -6.67 -18.88
C ARG A 376 0.97 -7.09 -17.99
N PHE A 377 0.64 -7.53 -16.77
CA PHE A 377 1.56 -8.29 -15.94
C PHE A 377 1.32 -9.79 -16.12
N ARG A 378 2.40 -10.56 -16.27
CA ARG A 378 2.28 -12.00 -16.54
C ARG A 378 1.85 -12.75 -15.28
N ALA A 379 0.98 -13.75 -15.51
CA ALA A 379 0.44 -14.63 -14.49
C ALA A 379 -0.36 -13.90 -13.39
N GLY A 380 -0.35 -14.45 -12.17
CA GLY A 380 -1.20 -14.07 -11.05
C GLY A 380 -0.68 -14.66 -9.74
N LYS A 381 -1.52 -14.67 -8.71
CA LYS A 381 -1.26 -15.32 -7.42
C LYS A 381 -0.60 -16.71 -7.58
N GLY A 382 0.35 -17.01 -6.69
CA GLY A 382 1.11 -18.25 -6.67
C GLY A 382 2.31 -18.29 -7.61
N THR A 383 2.65 -17.17 -8.26
CA THR A 383 3.83 -17.06 -9.14
C THR A 383 4.67 -15.83 -8.78
N PHE A 384 5.97 -15.85 -9.11
CA PHE A 384 6.85 -14.70 -8.92
C PHE A 384 7.00 -13.79 -10.16
N TYR A 385 6.18 -14.00 -11.18
CA TYR A 385 6.03 -13.03 -12.27
C TYR A 385 5.38 -11.74 -11.77
N GLU A 386 5.45 -10.64 -12.54
CA GLU A 386 4.90 -9.34 -12.15
C GLU A 386 3.44 -9.45 -11.73
N GLY A 387 2.63 -10.30 -12.38
CA GLY A 387 1.21 -10.44 -12.05
C GLY A 387 0.93 -11.13 -10.72
N GLY A 388 1.92 -11.81 -10.12
CA GLY A 388 1.81 -12.40 -8.78
C GLY A 388 2.40 -11.54 -7.66
N LEU A 389 3.21 -10.53 -8.00
CA LEU A 389 3.88 -9.65 -7.04
C LEU A 389 3.41 -8.20 -7.09
N ARG A 390 3.05 -7.68 -8.26
CA ARG A 390 2.67 -6.27 -8.40
C ARG A 390 1.27 -6.03 -7.88
N ILE A 391 1.14 -5.04 -7.00
CA ILE A 391 -0.10 -4.77 -6.26
C ILE A 391 -0.47 -3.29 -6.33
N PRO A 392 -1.76 -2.94 -6.23
CA PRO A 392 -2.14 -1.58 -5.88
C PRO A 392 -1.48 -1.18 -4.56
N PHE A 393 -0.95 0.04 -4.49
CA PHE A 393 -0.46 0.63 -3.24
C PHE A 393 -0.66 2.15 -3.28
N ILE A 394 -1.49 2.64 -2.37
CA ILE A 394 -1.89 4.05 -2.27
C ILE A 394 -1.69 4.51 -0.83
N VAL A 395 -1.07 5.68 -0.66
CA VAL A 395 -0.86 6.29 0.65
C VAL A 395 -1.45 7.69 0.65
N ARG A 396 -2.29 7.99 1.64
CA ARG A 396 -2.95 9.29 1.79
C ARG A 396 -2.65 9.87 3.16
N TRP A 397 -2.14 11.09 3.18
CA TRP A 397 -2.00 11.90 4.39
C TRP A 397 -2.17 13.38 4.01
N PRO A 398 -3.38 13.93 4.18
CA PRO A 398 -3.67 15.31 3.84
C PRO A 398 -2.70 16.28 4.53
N GLY A 399 -2.24 17.30 3.81
CA GLY A 399 -1.29 18.30 4.33
C GLY A 399 0.18 17.85 4.36
N HIS A 400 0.46 16.55 4.23
CA HIS A 400 1.80 15.98 4.31
C HIS A 400 2.27 15.32 3.01
N ILE A 401 1.40 14.56 2.35
CA ILE A 401 1.68 13.91 1.06
C ILE A 401 1.11 14.77 -0.07
N ALA A 402 1.89 14.98 -1.13
CA ALA A 402 1.46 15.73 -2.30
C ALA A 402 0.26 15.04 -2.99
N PRO A 403 -0.92 15.68 -3.09
CA PRO A 403 -2.13 15.04 -3.60
C PRO A 403 -2.03 14.77 -5.10
N GLY A 404 -2.53 13.61 -5.52
CA GLY A 404 -2.58 13.17 -6.91
C GLY A 404 -1.21 12.79 -7.48
N SER A 405 -0.20 12.62 -6.61
CA SER A 405 1.15 12.27 -7.01
C SER A 405 1.27 10.80 -7.38
N ILE A 406 2.21 10.51 -8.27
CA ILE A 406 2.52 9.16 -8.72
C ILE A 406 4.00 8.90 -8.46
N SER A 407 4.31 7.82 -7.75
CA SER A 407 5.68 7.40 -7.53
C SER A 407 6.03 6.16 -8.36
N ASN A 408 7.19 6.21 -9.00
CA ASN A 408 7.78 5.06 -9.69
C ASN A 408 8.87 4.38 -8.85
N HIS A 409 8.98 4.73 -7.56
CA HIS A 409 9.91 4.10 -6.65
C HIS A 409 9.65 2.59 -6.57
N LEU A 410 10.71 1.79 -6.69
CA LEU A 410 10.66 0.34 -6.59
C LEU A 410 10.71 -0.04 -5.11
N GLY A 411 9.54 -0.33 -4.54
CA GLY A 411 9.41 -0.74 -3.14
C GLY A 411 8.66 -2.06 -3.00
N TYR A 412 8.68 -2.63 -1.81
CA TYR A 412 7.97 -3.86 -1.47
C TYR A 412 7.68 -3.99 0.02
N PHE A 413 6.91 -5.00 0.43
CA PHE A 413 6.36 -5.10 1.79
C PHE A 413 7.35 -4.94 2.95
N PRO A 414 8.59 -5.46 2.90
CA PRO A 414 9.59 -5.19 3.92
C PRO A 414 9.81 -3.70 4.23
N ASP A 415 9.64 -2.82 3.24
CA ASP A 415 9.84 -1.37 3.37
C ASP A 415 8.82 -0.70 4.29
N VAL A 416 7.64 -1.31 4.49
CA VAL A 416 6.61 -0.75 5.38
C VAL A 416 7.09 -0.74 6.82
N MET A 417 7.73 -1.81 7.28
CA MET A 417 8.33 -1.85 8.62
C MET A 417 9.36 -0.75 8.80
N ALA A 418 10.27 -0.59 7.83
CA ALA A 418 11.29 0.46 7.86
C ALA A 418 10.67 1.87 7.86
N THR A 419 9.63 2.08 7.04
CA THR A 419 8.91 3.35 6.94
C THR A 419 8.19 3.72 8.23
N LEU A 420 7.50 2.75 8.84
CA LEU A 420 6.78 3.00 10.09
C LEU A 420 7.73 3.16 11.28
N SER A 421 8.84 2.40 11.30
CA SER A 421 9.91 2.56 12.29
C SER A 421 10.48 3.99 12.25
N GLU A 422 10.80 4.48 11.05
CA GLU A 422 11.28 5.86 10.88
C GLU A 422 10.21 6.91 11.23
N LEU A 423 8.95 6.69 10.79
CA LEU A 423 7.84 7.62 11.05
C LEU A 423 7.60 7.83 12.55
N VAL A 424 7.77 6.80 13.37
CA VAL A 424 7.56 6.88 14.83
C VAL A 424 8.86 7.04 15.63
N ASP A 425 9.99 7.27 14.95
CA ASP A 425 11.33 7.43 15.54
C ASP A 425 11.76 6.23 16.42
N VAL A 426 11.51 5.02 15.92
CA VAL A 426 11.95 3.75 16.52
C VAL A 426 13.06 3.14 15.66
N PRO A 427 14.19 2.71 16.25
CA PRO A 427 15.21 2.01 15.49
C PRO A 427 14.68 0.74 14.83
N LEU A 428 14.92 0.66 13.52
CA LEU A 428 14.62 -0.52 12.72
C LEU A 428 15.37 -1.74 13.28
N ASP A 429 14.68 -2.89 13.34
CA ASP A 429 15.31 -4.14 13.72
C ASP A 429 16.46 -4.46 12.75
N LYS A 430 17.62 -4.84 13.28
CA LYS A 430 18.80 -5.20 12.47
C LYS A 430 18.56 -6.37 11.51
N ASN A 431 17.53 -7.18 11.76
CA ASN A 431 17.16 -8.31 10.93
C ASN A 431 16.08 -7.96 9.90
N ALA A 432 15.59 -6.72 9.86
CA ALA A 432 14.68 -6.25 8.81
C ALA A 432 15.47 -5.94 7.54
N ASP A 433 14.86 -6.25 6.39
CA ASP A 433 15.45 -6.10 5.06
C ASP A 433 14.95 -4.84 4.35
N GLY A 434 13.91 -4.18 4.89
CA GLY A 434 13.27 -3.03 4.28
C GLY A 434 14.10 -1.75 4.28
N ILE A 435 13.84 -0.90 3.29
CA ILE A 435 14.32 0.49 3.22
C ILE A 435 13.12 1.40 3.31
N SER A 436 13.19 2.40 4.19
CA SER A 436 12.08 3.34 4.36
C SER A 436 11.78 4.11 3.06
N ILE A 437 10.49 4.21 2.74
CA ILE A 437 9.96 5.05 1.66
C ILE A 437 9.47 6.40 2.17
N LEU A 438 9.74 6.76 3.43
CA LEU A 438 9.31 8.02 4.01
C LEU A 438 9.80 9.25 3.23
N PRO A 439 11.06 9.30 2.72
CA PRO A 439 11.50 10.40 1.84
C PRO A 439 10.68 10.51 0.55
N THR A 440 10.23 9.38 -0.02
CA THR A 440 9.32 9.38 -1.18
C THR A 440 7.96 9.96 -0.81
N LEU A 441 7.44 9.63 0.38
CA LEU A 441 6.10 10.08 0.81
C LEU A 441 6.06 11.55 1.19
N LEU A 442 7.02 12.01 2.00
CA LEU A 442 7.03 13.34 2.61
C LEU A 442 7.97 14.34 1.93
N GLY A 443 8.88 13.86 1.08
CA GLY A 443 9.94 14.64 0.44
C GLY A 443 11.26 14.62 1.23
N GLU A 444 12.37 14.47 0.50
CA GLU A 444 13.72 14.35 1.08
C GLU A 444 14.14 15.53 1.96
N ALA A 445 13.68 16.74 1.62
CA ALA A 445 13.96 17.94 2.42
C ALA A 445 13.21 17.95 3.77
N VAL A 446 12.02 17.34 3.82
CA VAL A 446 11.22 17.22 5.06
C VAL A 446 11.82 16.15 5.96
N VAL A 447 12.21 15.02 5.39
CA VAL A 447 12.78 13.88 6.13
C VAL A 447 14.24 14.12 6.53
N GLY A 448 15.00 14.85 5.72
CA GLY A 448 16.41 15.18 5.98
C GLY A 448 17.41 14.19 5.37
N HIS A 449 16.99 13.29 4.50
CA HIS A 449 17.87 12.43 3.70
C HIS A 449 17.25 12.00 2.37
N GLU A 450 18.11 11.56 1.45
CA GLU A 450 17.71 11.08 0.13
C GLU A 450 16.97 9.74 0.18
N GLN A 451 16.11 9.49 -0.80
CA GLN A 451 15.47 8.19 -0.98
C GLN A 451 16.49 7.15 -1.46
N LYS A 452 16.78 6.17 -0.60
CA LYS A 452 17.64 5.03 -0.95
C LYS A 452 16.91 4.03 -1.84
N GLN A 453 17.69 3.24 -2.58
CA GLN A 453 17.23 2.13 -3.42
C GLN A 453 17.79 0.81 -2.90
N HIS A 454 17.03 -0.26 -3.10
CA HIS A 454 17.50 -1.61 -2.80
C HIS A 454 18.62 -2.03 -3.76
N PRO A 455 19.69 -2.69 -3.27
CA PRO A 455 20.63 -3.36 -4.16
C PRO A 455 19.96 -4.50 -4.94
N TYR A 456 19.03 -5.21 -4.29
CA TYR A 456 18.15 -6.21 -4.89
C TYR A 456 16.92 -6.44 -4.02
N LEU A 457 15.86 -6.99 -4.60
CA LEU A 457 14.70 -7.56 -3.92
C LEU A 457 14.71 -9.09 -4.09
N TYR A 458 14.23 -9.83 -3.09
CA TYR A 458 14.30 -11.29 -3.05
C TYR A 458 12.98 -11.95 -2.65
N TRP A 459 12.64 -13.05 -3.33
CA TRP A 459 11.48 -13.91 -3.03
C TRP A 459 11.79 -15.41 -3.18
N GLU A 460 11.17 -16.24 -2.35
CA GLU A 460 11.20 -17.70 -2.38
C GLU A 460 9.95 -18.30 -1.74
N ASP A 461 9.52 -19.48 -2.19
CA ASP A 461 8.41 -20.25 -1.60
C ASP A 461 8.73 -21.76 -1.43
N GLY A 462 10.02 -22.09 -1.47
CA GLY A 462 10.54 -23.46 -1.44
C GLY A 462 10.44 -24.22 -2.77
N LYS A 463 9.71 -23.71 -3.75
CA LYS A 463 9.63 -24.27 -5.12
C LYS A 463 10.25 -23.33 -6.13
N SER A 464 9.97 -22.06 -6.02
CA SER A 464 10.42 -21.01 -6.92
C SER A 464 11.30 -20.01 -6.18
N VAL A 465 12.14 -19.30 -6.93
CA VAL A 465 12.97 -18.19 -6.43
C VAL A 465 12.85 -17.04 -7.43
N ALA A 466 12.80 -15.81 -6.95
CA ALA A 466 12.93 -14.62 -7.78
C ALA A 466 13.84 -13.58 -7.14
N VAL A 467 14.61 -12.89 -7.97
CA VAL A 467 15.49 -11.80 -7.55
C VAL A 467 15.33 -10.65 -8.54
N ARG A 468 15.19 -9.42 -8.03
CA ARG A 468 15.11 -8.22 -8.84
C ARG A 468 16.21 -7.24 -8.48
N MET A 469 17.03 -6.87 -9.46
CA MET A 469 18.05 -5.82 -9.34
C MET A 469 17.70 -4.72 -10.35
N ASN A 470 17.14 -3.61 -9.87
CA ASN A 470 16.58 -2.54 -10.70
C ASN A 470 15.53 -3.10 -11.70
N ASN A 471 15.82 -3.03 -13.00
CA ASN A 471 14.95 -3.55 -14.08
C ASN A 471 15.20 -5.02 -14.39
N TRP A 472 16.33 -5.59 -13.95
CA TRP A 472 16.63 -6.99 -14.19
C TRP A 472 15.89 -7.86 -13.19
N LYS A 473 15.11 -8.81 -13.68
CA LYS A 473 14.40 -9.79 -12.85
C LYS A 473 14.73 -11.20 -13.29
N ALA A 474 15.33 -11.96 -12.39
CA ALA A 474 15.59 -13.38 -12.59
C ALA A 474 14.56 -14.22 -11.84
N ILE A 475 14.04 -15.26 -12.48
CA ILE A 475 13.06 -16.17 -11.90
C ILE A 475 13.52 -17.61 -12.14
N LYS A 476 13.60 -18.40 -11.08
CA LYS A 476 13.70 -19.86 -11.16
C LYS A 476 12.31 -20.42 -10.83
N PRO A 477 11.51 -20.83 -11.83
CA PRO A 477 10.09 -21.13 -11.63
C PRO A 477 9.86 -22.45 -10.88
N ASN A 478 10.83 -23.37 -10.88
CA ASN A 478 10.79 -24.59 -10.09
C ASN A 478 12.22 -25.11 -9.83
N PRO A 479 12.44 -26.09 -8.93
CA PRO A 479 13.78 -26.52 -8.57
C PRO A 479 14.62 -27.09 -9.72
N SER A 480 13.97 -27.66 -10.74
CA SER A 480 14.61 -28.30 -11.89
C SER A 480 14.77 -27.37 -13.11
N ALA A 481 14.12 -26.21 -13.12
CA ALA A 481 14.21 -25.27 -14.22
C ALA A 481 15.49 -24.42 -14.15
N PRO A 482 16.06 -24.00 -15.29
CA PRO A 482 17.07 -22.94 -15.31
C PRO A 482 16.45 -21.61 -14.86
N PHE A 483 17.31 -20.65 -14.47
CA PHE A 483 16.86 -19.28 -14.27
C PHE A 483 16.46 -18.65 -15.61
N GLU A 484 15.30 -18.00 -15.60
CA GLU A 484 14.85 -17.05 -16.61
C GLU A 484 15.36 -15.66 -16.23
N LEU A 485 15.59 -14.78 -17.21
CA LEU A 485 15.96 -13.38 -16.98
C LEU A 485 15.13 -12.47 -17.89
N TYR A 486 14.61 -11.39 -17.32
CA TYR A 486 13.81 -10.38 -17.99
C TYR A 486 14.34 -8.98 -17.71
N ASP A 487 14.30 -8.10 -18.70
CA ASP A 487 14.49 -6.65 -18.54
C ASP A 487 13.12 -5.97 -18.52
N LEU A 488 12.68 -5.58 -17.32
CA LEU A 488 11.37 -4.97 -17.10
C LEU A 488 11.26 -3.54 -17.66
N SER A 489 12.35 -2.92 -18.10
CA SER A 489 12.27 -1.62 -18.78
C SER A 489 11.78 -1.74 -20.23
N GLU A 490 11.91 -2.91 -20.82
CA GLU A 490 11.48 -3.20 -22.19
C GLU A 490 10.35 -4.25 -22.26
N ASP A 491 10.27 -5.15 -21.27
CA ASP A 491 9.37 -6.30 -21.27
C ASP A 491 8.67 -6.51 -19.92
N LEU A 492 7.72 -5.63 -19.61
CA LEU A 492 6.87 -5.74 -18.40
C LEU A 492 6.00 -7.02 -18.37
N VAL A 493 5.77 -7.66 -19.52
CA VAL A 493 5.00 -8.90 -19.62
C VAL A 493 5.88 -10.14 -19.37
N GLU A 494 7.20 -9.97 -19.19
CA GLU A 494 8.14 -11.06 -18.93
C GLU A 494 7.99 -12.20 -19.96
N LYS A 495 7.93 -11.84 -21.24
CA LYS A 495 7.70 -12.75 -22.37
C LYS A 495 9.02 -13.26 -22.96
N ASN A 496 10.03 -12.40 -23.01
CA ASN A 496 11.29 -12.63 -23.71
C ASN A 496 12.38 -12.96 -22.69
N ASN A 497 12.61 -14.26 -22.45
CA ASN A 497 13.71 -14.69 -21.61
C ASN A 497 15.06 -14.40 -22.30
N VAL A 498 15.86 -13.50 -21.73
CA VAL A 498 17.16 -13.07 -22.24
C VAL A 498 18.36 -13.66 -21.48
N ALA A 499 18.15 -14.67 -20.63
CA ALA A 499 19.20 -15.26 -19.80
C ALA A 499 20.45 -15.72 -20.58
N THR A 500 20.26 -16.27 -21.78
CA THR A 500 21.39 -16.72 -22.63
C THR A 500 22.19 -15.57 -23.24
N ARG A 501 21.61 -14.37 -23.33
CA ARG A 501 22.25 -13.17 -23.86
C ARG A 501 23.04 -12.40 -22.80
N PHE A 502 22.66 -12.54 -21.52
CA PHE A 502 23.26 -11.83 -20.38
C PHE A 502 23.61 -12.80 -19.23
N PRO A 503 24.45 -13.82 -19.47
CA PRO A 503 24.79 -14.83 -18.46
C PRO A 503 25.43 -14.22 -17.20
N GLU A 504 26.19 -13.14 -17.32
CA GLU A 504 26.82 -12.42 -16.21
C GLU A 504 25.78 -11.79 -15.26
N VAL A 505 24.66 -11.29 -15.77
CA VAL A 505 23.57 -10.76 -14.96
C VAL A 505 22.87 -11.89 -14.20
N VAL A 506 22.68 -13.03 -14.85
CA VAL A 506 22.10 -14.23 -14.22
C VAL A 506 22.98 -14.70 -13.06
N GLU A 507 24.29 -14.82 -13.26
CA GLU A 507 25.20 -15.24 -12.19
C GLU A 507 25.22 -14.25 -11.03
N LYS A 508 25.17 -12.94 -11.30
CA LYS A 508 25.07 -11.93 -10.24
C LYS A 508 23.78 -12.08 -9.42
N LEU A 509 22.63 -12.29 -10.07
CA LEU A 509 21.35 -12.48 -9.39
C LEU A 509 21.30 -13.80 -8.60
N LYS A 510 21.96 -14.86 -9.07
CA LYS A 510 22.13 -16.13 -8.32
C LYS A 510 22.97 -15.94 -7.06
N LEU A 511 23.99 -15.10 -7.10
CA LEU A 511 24.77 -14.76 -5.91
C LEU A 511 23.90 -14.06 -4.87
N TYR A 512 23.11 -13.05 -5.28
CA TYR A 512 22.14 -12.42 -4.38
C TYR A 512 21.11 -13.41 -3.84
N ALA A 513 20.62 -14.35 -4.66
CA ALA A 513 19.71 -15.39 -4.17
C ALA A 513 20.34 -16.27 -3.08
N THR A 514 21.63 -16.60 -3.25
CA THR A 514 22.37 -17.43 -2.28
C THR A 514 22.64 -16.66 -0.99
N GLU A 515 22.98 -15.37 -1.10
CA GLU A 515 23.21 -14.47 0.04
C GLU A 515 21.93 -14.23 0.87
N ALA A 516 20.80 -14.00 0.20
CA ALA A 516 19.52 -13.68 0.82
C ALA A 516 18.84 -14.86 1.53
N HIS A 517 19.24 -16.10 1.20
CA HIS A 517 18.61 -17.28 1.77
C HIS A 517 19.18 -17.59 3.16
N SER A 518 18.30 -17.63 4.17
CA SER A 518 18.60 -18.22 5.48
C SER A 518 17.81 -19.49 5.71
N VAL A 519 18.32 -20.37 6.58
CA VAL A 519 17.61 -21.58 7.01
C VAL A 519 16.26 -21.20 7.63
N PRO A 520 15.13 -21.75 7.16
CA PRO A 520 13.81 -21.45 7.73
C PRO A 520 13.74 -21.77 9.22
N ARG A 521 13.11 -20.86 9.98
CA ARG A 521 12.84 -21.04 11.42
C ARG A 521 11.36 -20.81 11.68
N SER A 522 10.68 -21.83 12.20
CA SER A 522 9.24 -21.80 12.46
C SER A 522 8.93 -21.37 13.89
N GLY A 523 7.75 -20.76 14.09
CA GLY A 523 7.14 -20.63 15.40
C GLY A 523 6.76 -21.98 16.01
N THR A 524 6.29 -21.94 17.26
CA THR A 524 6.01 -23.12 18.07
C THR A 524 4.53 -23.26 18.38
N VAL A 525 4.06 -24.50 18.48
CA VAL A 525 2.76 -24.80 19.09
C VAL A 525 2.99 -24.93 20.59
N LEU A 526 2.40 -24.03 21.36
CA LEU A 526 2.51 -23.95 22.81
C LEU A 526 1.45 -24.81 23.51
N ASP A 527 0.23 -24.81 22.97
CA ASP A 527 -0.88 -25.63 23.43
C ASP A 527 -1.67 -26.17 22.23
N PRO A 528 -1.50 -27.47 21.89
CA PRO A 528 -2.19 -28.07 20.76
C PRO A 528 -3.68 -28.33 21.03
N THR A 529 -4.16 -28.16 22.27
CA THR A 529 -5.56 -28.42 22.66
C THR A 529 -6.48 -27.25 22.38
N VAL A 530 -5.93 -26.02 22.37
CA VAL A 530 -6.65 -24.79 22.01
C VAL A 530 -6.48 -24.39 20.54
N GLY A 531 -5.53 -25.04 19.83
CA GLY A 531 -5.24 -24.77 18.43
C GLY A 531 -6.43 -25.00 17.49
N PHE A 532 -6.79 -23.96 16.72
CA PHE A 532 -7.92 -24.01 15.79
C PHE A 532 -7.50 -24.57 14.43
N LYS A 533 -7.75 -25.85 14.18
CA LYS A 533 -7.42 -26.54 12.91
C LYS A 533 -8.40 -26.22 11.77
N GLY A 534 -8.53 -24.95 11.39
CA GLY A 534 -9.47 -24.52 10.34
C GLY A 534 -10.93 -24.95 10.61
N HIS A 535 -11.76 -24.98 9.56
CA HIS A 535 -13.23 -25.17 9.64
C HIS A 535 -13.71 -26.44 10.36
N ASN A 536 -12.84 -27.42 10.59
CA ASN A 536 -13.21 -28.74 11.06
C ASN A 536 -13.15 -28.93 12.58
N ALA A 537 -12.84 -27.88 13.36
CA ALA A 537 -12.97 -27.95 14.81
C ALA A 537 -14.42 -27.64 15.21
N PRO A 538 -15.15 -28.60 15.84
CA PRO A 538 -16.52 -28.36 16.30
C PRO A 538 -16.66 -27.14 17.21
#